data_AF-R6IE70-F1
#
_entry.id   AF-R6IE70-F1
#
_cell.length_a   1.000
_cell.length_b   1.000
_cell.length_c   1.000
_cell.angle_alpha   90.00
_cell.angle_beta   90.00
_cell.angle_gamma   90.00
#
_symmetry.space_group_name_H-M   'P 1'
#
loop_
_entity.id
_entity.type
_entity.pdbx_description
1 polymer ?
#
loop_
_entity_poly.entity_id
_entity_poly.type
_entity_poly.pdbx_seq_one_letter_code
_entity_poly.pdbx_strand_id
1 'polypeptide(L)' 'MPAKKQERLRQTIKELEDSIAYIDRKQNFYDEVLSGKRPYVSNLIRTEND' A
#
# COMPACT_ATOMS: atom_id res chain seq x y z
N MET A 1 -20.59 -17.42 22.14
CA MET A 1 -20.63 -16.00 21.69
C MET A 1 -19.33 -15.20 21.89
N PRO A 2 -18.46 -15.47 22.89
CA PRO A 2 -17.16 -14.78 23.03
C PRO A 2 -16.14 -15.08 21.92
N ALA A 3 -16.01 -16.36 21.52
CA ALA A 3 -15.05 -16.78 20.48
C ALA A 3 -15.29 -16.06 19.13
N LYS A 4 -16.56 -15.90 18.71
CA LYS A 4 -16.91 -15.16 17.48
C LYS A 4 -16.56 -13.68 17.55
N LYS A 5 -16.64 -13.05 18.73
CA LYS A 5 -16.22 -11.66 18.92
C LYS A 5 -14.70 -11.53 18.84
N GLN A 6 -13.97 -12.47 19.44
CA GLN A 6 -12.51 -12.53 19.38
C GLN A 6 -12.00 -12.77 17.95
N GLU A 7 -12.64 -13.66 17.18
CA GLU A 7 -12.31 -13.91 15.79
C GLU A 7 -12.49 -12.66 14.92
N ARG A 8 -13.63 -11.97 15.03
CA ARG A 8 -13.86 -10.70 14.32
C ARG A 8 -12.82 -9.64 14.68
N LEU A 9 -12.47 -9.52 15.95
CA LEU A 9 -11.44 -8.57 16.38
C LEU A 9 -10.09 -8.86 15.73
N ARG A 10 -9.68 -10.14 15.65
CA ARG A 10 -8.44 -10.54 14.98
C ARG A 10 -8.48 -10.25 13.48
N GLN A 11 -9.63 -10.44 12.84
CA GLN A 11 -9.81 -10.10 11.43
C GLN A 11 -9.67 -8.59 11.18
N THR A 12 -10.28 -7.76 12.02
CA THR A 12 -10.13 -6.29 11.93
C THR A 12 -8.69 -5.85 12.17
N ILE A 13 -7.98 -6.45 13.12
CA ILE A 13 -6.55 -6.16 13.34
C ILE A 13 -5.75 -6.45 12.08
N LYS A 14 -5.97 -7.62 11.47
CA LYS A 14 -5.28 -8.00 10.24
C LYS A 14 -5.55 -7.02 9.09
N GLU A 15 -6.80 -6.59 8.92
CA GLU A 15 -7.17 -5.59 7.89
C GLU A 15 -6.48 -4.24 8.10
N LEU A 16 -6.30 -3.84 9.37
CA LEU A 16 -5.57 -2.62 9.71
C LEU A 16 -4.07 -2.78 9.44
N GLU A 17 -3.47 -3.91 9.80
CA GLU A 17 -2.06 -4.23 9.49
C GLU A 17 -1.80 -4.23 7.98
N ASP A 18 -2.68 -4.86 7.20
CA ASP A 18 -2.60 -4.88 5.73
C ASP A 18 -2.71 -3.45 5.14
N SER A 19 -3.58 -2.61 5.72
CA SER A 19 -3.74 -1.21 5.31
C SER A 19 -2.51 -0.37 5.62
N ILE A 20 -1.88 -0.58 6.79
CA ILE A 20 -0.61 0.08 7.17
C ILE A 20 0.49 -0.33 6.19
N ALA A 21 0.65 -1.63 5.91
CA ALA A 21 1.64 -2.12 4.96
C ALA A 21 1.45 -1.54 3.55
N TYR A 22 0.20 -1.35 3.12
CA TYR A 22 -0.11 -0.68 1.85
C TYR A 22 0.34 0.79 1.85
N ILE A 23 0.07 1.52 2.92
CA ILE A 23 0.49 2.92 3.07
C ILE A 23 2.02 3.03 3.04
N ASP A 24 2.71 2.20 3.80
CA ASP A 24 4.19 2.22 3.87
C ASP A 24 4.81 1.94 2.50
N ARG A 25 4.28 0.96 1.78
CA ARG A 25 4.71 0.67 0.40
C ARG A 25 4.54 1.88 -0.51
N LYS A 26 3.43 2.61 -0.38
CA LYS A 26 3.17 3.81 -1.20
C LYS A 26 4.10 4.95 -0.81
N GLN A 27 4.30 5.20 0.48
CA GLN A 27 5.21 6.23 0.96
C GLN A 27 6.64 5.98 0.46
N ASN A 28 7.14 4.75 0.62
CA ASN A 28 8.47 4.38 0.12
C ASN A 28 8.60 4.58 -1.39
N PHE A 29 7.58 4.22 -2.17
CA PHE A 29 7.58 4.48 -3.61
C PHE A 29 7.68 5.98 -3.93
N TYR A 30 6.91 6.83 -3.24
CA TYR A 30 6.99 8.27 -3.43
C TYR A 30 8.36 8.81 -3.03
N ASP A 31 8.91 8.36 -1.92
CA ASP A 31 10.24 8.77 -1.45
C ASP A 31 11.34 8.38 -2.44
N GLU A 32 11.27 7.19 -3.04
CA GLU A 32 12.18 6.74 -4.10
C GLU A 32 12.09 7.60 -5.36
N VAL A 33 10.86 7.95 -5.77
CA VAL A 33 10.63 8.81 -6.94
C VAL A 33 11.14 10.24 -6.68
N LEU A 34 10.79 10.82 -5.53
CA LEU A 34 11.18 12.18 -5.16
C LEU A 34 12.69 12.31 -4.92
N SER A 35 13.35 11.26 -4.42
CA SER A 35 14.81 11.22 -4.27
C SER A 35 15.56 10.88 -5.56
N GLY A 36 14.85 10.63 -6.67
CA GLY A 36 15.44 10.30 -7.97
C GLY A 36 16.03 8.89 -8.06
N LYS A 37 15.82 8.02 -7.07
CA LYS A 37 16.26 6.62 -7.08
C LYS A 37 15.47 5.78 -8.09
N ARG A 38 14.25 6.20 -8.39
CA ARG A 38 13.34 5.51 -9.30
C ARG A 38 12.63 6.51 -10.21
N PRO A 39 12.53 6.27 -11.53
CA PRO A 39 11.77 7.15 -12.41
C PRO A 39 10.27 7.02 -12.14
N TYR A 40 9.56 8.15 -12.24
CA TYR A 40 8.11 8.14 -12.27
C TYR A 40 7.61 7.63 -13.62
N VAL A 41 6.65 6.69 -13.60
CA VAL A 41 5.95 6.19 -14.79
C VAL A 41 4.46 6.30 -14.54
N SER A 42 3.76 7.01 -15.43
CA SER A 42 2.32 7.18 -15.37
C SER A 42 1.62 6.15 -16.24
N ASN A 43 0.76 5.33 -15.64
CA ASN A 43 -0.10 4.41 -16.41
C ASN A 43 -1.18 5.13 -17.24
N LEU A 44 -1.33 6.45 -17.08
CA LEU A 44 -2.35 7.26 -17.78
C LEU A 44 -1.77 8.12 -18.90
N ILE A 45 -0.45 8.28 -18.96
CA ILE A 45 0.21 9.07 -20.00
C ILE A 45 0.96 8.08 -20.88
N ARG A 46 0.51 7.93 -22.13
CA ARG A 46 1.29 7.20 -23.13
C ARG A 46 2.58 7.96 -23.37
N THR A 47 3.69 7.38 -22.97
CA THR A 47 5.01 7.84 -23.39
C THR A 47 5.24 7.38 -24.83
N GLU A 48 5.84 8.22 -25.67
CA GLU A 48 6.04 7.97 -27.12
C GLU A 48 6.89 6.71 -27.46
N ASN A 49 7.29 5.93 -26.45
CA ASN A 49 8.14 4.75 -26.57
C ASN A 49 7.40 3.41 -26.31
N ASP A 50 6.06 3.40 -26.24
CA ASP A 50 5.24 2.16 -26.19
C ASP A 50 4.84 1.66 -27.60
#